data_AF-A0A6N3T271-F1
#
_entry.id   AF-A0A6N3T271-F1
#
_cell.length_a   1.000
_cell.length_b   1.000
_cell.length_c   1.000
_cell.angle_alpha   90.00
_cell.angle_beta   90.00
_cell.angle_gamma   90.00
#
_symmetry.space_group_name_H-M   'P 1'
#
loop_
_entity.id
_entity.type
_entity.pdbx_description
1 polymer ?
#
loop_
_entity_poly.entity_id
_entity_poly.type
_entity_poly.pdbx_seq_one_letter_code
_entity_poly.pdbx_strand_id
1 'polypeptide(L)'
;MWNEPYLETCCRSALHRLCLAGALGRPTGLRDDPCLKRMTEMGFVSQIPQQDGQSRFFVTDEGKARHASEVLKIAQALPGKHTHHKAAVSG
;
A
#
# COMPACT_ATOMS: atom_id res chain seq x y z
N MET A 1 -15.23 -5.04 19.62
CA MET A 1 -14.89 -5.98 18.52
C MET A 1 -14.02 -5.19 17.55
N TRP A 2 -12.71 -5.44 17.53
CA TRP A 2 -11.72 -4.60 16.82
C TRP A 2 -11.69 -5.01 15.34
N ASN A 3 -12.44 -4.32 14.48
CA ASN A 3 -12.67 -4.68 13.08
C ASN A 3 -11.72 -3.93 12.14
N GLU A 4 -10.44 -4.26 12.15
CA GLU A 4 -9.59 -3.98 10.99
C GLU A 4 -8.42 -4.98 11.00
N PRO A 5 -8.51 -6.12 10.27
CA PRO A 5 -7.40 -7.04 10.20
C PRO A 5 -6.33 -6.37 9.33
N TYR A 6 -5.22 -6.00 9.97
CA TYR A 6 -4.03 -5.54 9.28
C TYR A 6 -3.66 -6.48 8.14
N LEU A 7 -2.94 -5.97 7.13
CA LEU A 7 -2.44 -6.85 6.08
C LEU A 7 -1.42 -7.83 6.64
N GLU A 8 -1.58 -9.11 6.30
CA GLU A 8 -0.56 -10.13 6.50
C GLU A 8 0.77 -9.70 5.86
N THR A 9 1.91 -10.14 6.41
CA THR A 9 3.25 -9.78 5.92
C THR A 9 3.44 -10.06 4.42
N CYS A 10 2.85 -11.15 3.92
CA CYS A 10 2.88 -11.50 2.49
C CYS A 10 2.08 -10.51 1.62
N CYS A 11 0.93 -10.05 2.10
CA CYS A 11 0.11 -9.04 1.44
C CYS A 11 0.80 -7.68 1.42
N ARG A 12 1.45 -7.27 2.52
CA ARG A 12 2.27 -6.04 2.56
C ARG A 12 3.39 -6.06 1.52
N SER A 13 4.08 -7.19 1.40
CA SER A 13 5.14 -7.37 0.40
C SER A 13 4.61 -7.32 -1.04
N ALA A 14 3.46 -7.93 -1.30
CA ALA A 14 2.79 -7.88 -2.61
C ALA A 14 2.33 -6.47 -2.95
N LEU A 15 1.72 -5.76 -2.00
CA LEU A 15 1.27 -4.37 -2.16
C LEU A 15 2.46 -3.44 -2.44
N HIS A 16 3.59 -3.64 -1.76
CA HIS A 16 4.82 -2.89 -2.04
C HIS A 16 5.28 -3.06 -3.48
N ARG A 17 5.38 -4.32 -3.96
CA ARG A 17 5.79 -4.61 -5.34
C ARG A 17 4.80 -4.07 -6.37
N LEU A 18 3.50 -4.08 -6.05
CA LEU A 18 2.49 -3.50 -6.91
C LEU A 18 2.64 -1.97 -7.03
N CYS A 19 2.89 -1.28 -5.91
CA CYS A 19 3.12 0.17 -5.93
C CYS A 19 4.38 0.54 -6.73
N LEU A 20 5.46 -0.26 -6.63
CA LEU A 20 6.66 -0.08 -7.45
C LEU A 20 6.43 -0.29 -8.95
N ALA A 21 5.47 -1.15 -9.34
CA ALA A 21 5.11 -1.36 -10.73
C ALA A 21 4.43 -0.14 -11.37
N GLY A 22 3.83 0.73 -10.56
CA GLY A 22 3.24 2.00 -11.01
C GLY A 22 2.23 1.82 -12.14
N ALA A 23 2.32 2.69 -13.15
CA ALA A 23 1.41 2.73 -14.30
C ALA A 23 1.47 1.48 -15.19
N LEU A 24 2.54 0.67 -15.12
CA LEU A 24 2.61 -0.57 -15.88
C LEU A 24 1.72 -1.66 -15.27
N GLY A 25 1.37 -1.54 -13.99
CA GLY A 25 0.67 -2.59 -13.25
C GLY A 25 1.44 -3.91 -13.18
N ARG A 26 0.91 -4.84 -12.40
CA ARG A 26 1.53 -6.15 -12.18
C ARG A 26 0.76 -7.24 -12.92
N PRO A 27 1.39 -8.06 -13.78
CA PRO A 27 0.66 -9.07 -14.54
C PRO A 27 0.14 -10.20 -13.63
N THR A 28 -0.97 -10.83 -14.02
CA THR A 28 -1.46 -12.05 -13.37
C THR A 28 -0.51 -13.24 -13.60
N GLY A 29 -0.60 -14.24 -12.73
CA GLY A 29 0.18 -15.48 -12.81
C GLY A 29 1.54 -15.43 -12.10
N LEU A 30 1.89 -14.31 -11.48
CA LEU A 30 3.09 -14.22 -10.63
C LEU A 30 2.85 -14.86 -9.25
N ARG A 31 3.93 -15.17 -8.52
CA ARG A 31 3.86 -15.85 -7.22
C ARG A 31 2.99 -15.12 -6.18
N ASP A 32 2.84 -13.81 -6.29
CA ASP A 32 2.04 -13.00 -5.39
C ASP A 32 0.59 -12.75 -5.85
N ASP A 33 0.19 -13.33 -6.98
CA ASP A 33 -1.18 -13.27 -7.50
C ASP A 33 -2.25 -13.63 -6.45
N PRO A 34 -2.10 -14.69 -5.61
CA PRO A 34 -3.09 -14.97 -4.56
C PRO A 34 -3.25 -13.85 -3.53
N CYS A 35 -2.17 -13.12 -3.21
CA CYS A 35 -2.23 -11.98 -2.30
C CYS A 35 -2.89 -10.76 -2.96
N LEU A 36 -2.63 -10.55 -4.25
CA LEU A 36 -3.24 -9.45 -5.02
C LEU A 36 -4.74 -9.67 -5.19
N LYS A 37 -5.18 -10.91 -5.50
CA LYS A 37 -6.60 -11.28 -5.56
C LYS A 37 -7.33 -11.03 -4.24
N ARG A 38 -6.75 -11.46 -3.12
CA ARG A 38 -7.32 -11.16 -1.79
C ARG A 38 -7.46 -9.66 -1.56
N MET A 39 -6.44 -8.87 -1.93
CA MET A 39 -6.51 -7.41 -1.79
C MET A 39 -7.48 -6.75 -2.78
N THR A 40 -7.82 -7.41 -3.89
CA THR A 40 -8.93 -6.98 -4.75
C THR A 40 -10.27 -7.11 -4.05
N GLU A 41 -10.50 -8.21 -3.33
CA GLU A 41 -11.72 -8.41 -2.51
C GLU A 41 -11.83 -7.38 -1.37
N MET A 42 -10.70 -6.85 -0.92
CA MET A 42 -10.62 -5.78 0.10
C MET A 42 -10.71 -4.36 -0.49
N GLY A 43 -10.76 -4.20 -1.82
CA GLY A 43 -10.80 -2.89 -2.49
C GLY A 43 -9.47 -2.14 -2.55
N PHE A 44 -8.34 -2.76 -2.20
CA PHE A 44 -7.00 -2.13 -2.26
C PHE A 44 -6.32 -2.29 -3.62
N VAL A 45 -6.80 -3.23 -4.42
CA VAL A 45 -6.24 -3.57 -5.74
C VAL A 45 -7.39 -3.68 -6.74
N SER A 46 -7.15 -3.25 -7.96
CA SER A 46 -8.04 -3.50 -9.10
C SER A 46 -7.37 -4.43 -10.08
N GLN A 47 -8.11 -5.39 -10.62
CA GLN A 47 -7.66 -6.26 -11.70
C GLN A 47 -8.34 -5.81 -13.00
N ILE A 48 -7.55 -5.42 -14.00
CA ILE A 48 -8.04 -4.86 -15.26
C ILE A 48 -7.59 -5.77 -16.43
N PRO A 49 -8.53 -6.33 -17.22
CA PRO A 49 -8.21 -7.03 -18.46
C PRO A 49 -7.47 -6.11 -19.44
N GLN A 50 -6.40 -6.60 -20.07
CA GLN A 50 -5.71 -5.87 -21.14
C GLN A 50 -6.12 -6.41 -22.52
N GLN A 51 -5.77 -5.66 -23.56
CA GLN A 51 -6.08 -6.01 -24.96
C GLN A 51 -5.36 -7.29 -25.43
N ASP A 52 -4.22 -7.63 -24.82
CA ASP A 52 -3.45 -8.84 -25.09
C ASP A 52 -4.06 -10.11 -24.45
N GLY A 53 -5.21 -9.98 -23.77
CA GLY A 53 -5.90 -11.06 -23.08
C GLY A 53 -5.36 -11.34 -21.68
N GLN A 54 -4.28 -10.68 -21.25
CA GLN A 54 -3.70 -10.86 -19.92
C GLN A 54 -4.22 -9.77 -18.97
N SER A 55 -4.71 -10.15 -17.79
CA SER A 55 -5.11 -9.16 -16.78
C SER A 55 -3.90 -8.59 -16.05
N ARG A 56 -4.02 -7.35 -15.59
CA ARG A 56 -3.01 -6.71 -14.74
C ARG A 56 -3.66 -6.11 -13.51
N PHE A 57 -2.92 -6.17 -12.40
CA PHE A 57 -3.29 -5.56 -11.14
C PHE A 57 -2.77 -4.13 -11.07
N PHE A 58 -3.56 -3.25 -10.48
CA PHE A 58 -3.25 -1.85 -10.20
C PHE A 58 -3.66 -1.52 -8.77
N VAL A 59 -2.92 -0.64 -8.11
CA VAL A 59 -3.25 -0.21 -6.75
C VAL A 59 -4.35 0.85 -6.80
N THR A 60 -5.38 0.71 -5.96
CA THR A 60 -6.42 1.74 -5.78
C THR A 60 -5.91 2.85 -4.87
N ASP A 61 -6.69 3.91 -4.68
CA ASP A 61 -6.31 4.98 -3.75
C ASP A 61 -6.34 4.51 -2.30
N GLU A 62 -7.29 3.64 -1.93
CA GLU A 62 -7.34 2.97 -0.64
C GLU A 62 -6.11 2.07 -0.44
N GLY A 63 -5.69 1.36 -1.49
CA GLY A 63 -4.46 0.57 -1.48
C GLY A 63 -3.20 1.40 -1.29
N LYS A 64 -3.13 2.59 -1.90
CA LYS A 64 -2.01 3.54 -1.69
C LYS A 64 -1.99 4.06 -0.26
N ALA A 65 -3.14 4.41 0.30
CA ALA A 65 -3.24 4.84 1.69
C ALA A 65 -2.79 3.75 2.67
N ARG A 66 -3.22 2.50 2.42
CA ARG A 66 -2.80 1.32 3.20
C ARG A 66 -1.31 1.00 3.03
N HIS A 67 -0.74 1.20 1.84
CA HIS A 67 0.69 1.06 1.59
C HIS A 67 1.51 2.09 2.39
N ALA A 68 1.09 3.35 2.39
CA ALA A 68 1.77 4.40 3.14
C ALA A 68 1.81 4.09 4.65
N SER A 69 0.68 3.65 5.23
CA SER A 69 0.56 3.39 6.65
C SER A 69 1.25 2.10 7.10
N GLU A 70 1.07 0.98 6.39
CA GLU A 70 1.51 -0.34 6.85
C GLU A 70 2.84 -0.82 6.24
N VAL A 71 3.22 -0.30 5.07
CA VAL A 71 4.44 -0.72 4.36
C VAL A 71 5.55 0.30 4.53
N LEU A 72 5.30 1.56 4.16
CA LEU A 72 6.30 2.61 4.30
C LEU A 72 6.45 3.10 5.73
N LYS A 73 5.44 2.84 6.59
CA LYS A 73 5.34 3.38 7.95
C LYS A 73 5.50 4.90 7.98
N ILE A 74 5.08 5.56 6.90
CA ILE A 74 4.95 7.00 6.89
C ILE A 74 3.72 7.26 7.73
N ALA A 75 3.93 7.71 8.97
CA ALA A 75 2.84 8.25 9.77
C ALA A 75 2.15 9.29 8.88
N GLN A 76 0.85 9.09 8.59
CA GLN A 76 0.07 10.16 7.98
C GLN A 76 0.31 11.36 8.86
N ALA A 77 0.93 12.41 8.31
CA ALA A 77 1.23 13.60 9.05
C ALA A 77 -0.11 14.16 9.52
N LEU A 78 -0.49 13.86 10.75
CA LEU A 78 -1.56 14.56 11.44
C LEU A 78 -1.18 16.04 11.37
N PRO A 79 -2.09 16.95 10.99
CA PRO A 79 -1.80 18.38 11.07
C PRO A 79 -1.60 18.74 12.55
N GLY A 80 -0.35 18.81 13.02
CA GLY A 80 -0.10 18.91 14.47
C GLY A 80 1.36 19.02 14.92
N LYS A 81 1.93 20.22 14.72
CA LYS A 81 2.95 20.89 15.57
C LYS A 81 4.32 20.22 15.74
N HIS A 82 5.24 20.50 14.81
CA HIS A 82 6.66 20.58 15.15
C HIS A 82 6.93 21.90 15.89
N THR A 83 6.96 21.88 17.22
CA THR A 83 7.62 22.94 18.00
C THR A 83 9.08 22.55 18.19
N HIS A 84 9.96 23.09 17.35
CA HIS A 84 11.38 23.19 17.70
C HIS A 84 11.54 24.30 18.74
N HIS A 85 11.68 23.94 20.01
CA HIS A 85 12.30 24.84 20.98
C HIS A 85 13.75 24.39 21.20
N LYS A 86 14.66 25.14 20.59
CA LYS A 86 16.09 25.13 20.89
C LYS A 86 16.27 25.71 22.29
N ALA A 87 16.47 24.87 23.30
CA ALA A 87 16.94 25.35 24.60
C ALA A 87 18.43 25.72 24.46
N ALA A 88 18.72 27.01 24.48
CA ALA A 88 20.06 27.50 24.69
C ALA A 88 20.48 27.17 26.12
N VAL A 89 21.60 26.45 26.26
CA VAL A 89 22.30 26.25 27.53
C VAL A 89 22.99 27.56 27.92
N SER A 90 22.68 28.06 29.11
CA SER A 90 23.46 29.05 29.84
C SER A 90 24.30 28.31 30.87
N GLY A 91 25.60 28.61 30.95
CA GLY A 91 26.53 28.08 31.96
C GLY A 91 27.97 28.26 31.52
#